data_AF-A0A0J6ICB0-F1
#
_entry.id   AF-A0A0J6ICB0-F1
#
_cell.length_a   1.000
_cell.length_b   1.000
_cell.length_c   1.000
_cell.angle_alpha   90.00
_cell.angle_beta   90.00
_cell.angle_gamma   90.00
#
_symmetry.space_group_name_H-M   'P 1'
#
loop_
_entity.id
_entity.type
_entity.pdbx_description
1 polymer ?
#
loop_
_entity_poly.entity_id
_entity_poly.type
_entity_poly.pdbx_seq_one_letter_code
_entity_poly.pdbx_strand_id
1 'polypeptide(L)'
;MSYGGGYSSSRDHYGGGHHSGGSGYRSGGYGGSNGYSHGNSNGYGSYGGNSHGSGVGSHGGGHHGDRMSNLGSGLKQQEWDLNALPKFEKHFYKEHPNVTNRSAQDVEAFRKEHEMTVYGKNVPRPVETFDEAGFPQYVISEVKAQGFAKPTPIQSQGWPMALSGRDVVGIAETGSGKTLTYCLPAIVHINAQPLLGPGDGPIVLVLAPTRELAVQIQAEITKFGKSSRIRNTCVYGGVPRGPQIRDLSRGVEVCIATPGRLIDMLEAGKTNLRRVTYLVLDEADRMLDMGFEPQIRKIIGQIRPDRQTCMWSATWPKEVRQLAHDFLHDYIQVYIGSQDLSANHRITQIVEIVSDFEKRDRMINHLERIMDDKKSKILIFTGTKRVADDITRFLRQDGWPALSIHGDKQQNERDWVLNEFKTGKSPIMVATDVASRGIACRASNCASLLHTFLATVEGPEFYI
;
A
#
# COMPACT_ATOMS: atom_id res chain seq x y z
N MET A 1 12.89 38.91 55.95
CA MET A 1 14.21 38.39 56.38
C MET A 1 14.90 37.88 55.12
N SER A 2 15.44 38.73 54.24
CA SER A 2 16.67 39.54 54.29
C SER A 2 17.90 38.80 54.82
N TYR A 3 18.88 38.65 53.91
CA TYR A 3 20.36 38.56 53.99
C TYR A 3 20.82 37.60 52.87
N GLY A 4 21.56 37.95 51.81
CA GLY A 4 22.27 39.17 51.45
C GLY A 4 23.78 38.92 51.26
N GLY A 5 24.29 39.11 50.02
CA GLY A 5 25.71 39.37 49.68
C GLY A 5 26.48 38.19 49.05
N GLY A 6 27.09 38.23 47.85
CA GLY A 6 27.32 39.31 46.88
C GLY A 6 28.74 39.88 46.93
N TYR A 7 29.67 39.40 46.08
CA TYR A 7 30.90 40.04 45.55
C TYR A 7 31.34 39.19 44.32
N SER A 8 31.84 39.64 43.17
CA SER A 8 32.40 40.91 42.70
C SER A 8 32.30 40.95 41.16
N SER A 9 32.22 42.14 40.57
CA SER A 9 32.22 42.38 39.13
C SER A 9 33.51 43.05 38.64
N SER A 10 33.78 42.87 37.35
CA SER A 10 34.24 43.86 36.36
C SER A 10 35.75 44.11 36.11
N ARG A 11 35.97 44.32 34.79
CA ARG A 11 37.00 45.07 34.05
C ARG A 11 38.29 44.34 33.69
N ASP A 12 38.91 44.56 32.54
CA ASP A 12 38.61 45.18 31.24
C ASP A 12 39.86 44.93 30.35
N HIS A 13 39.68 44.89 29.02
CA HIS A 13 40.65 45.37 27.99
C HIS A 13 41.97 44.58 27.77
N TYR A 14 42.63 44.49 26.61
CA TYR A 14 42.64 45.16 25.29
C TYR A 14 43.16 44.12 24.26
N GLY A 15 42.59 43.99 23.05
CA GLY A 15 43.16 44.55 21.80
C GLY A 15 43.90 43.47 20.99
N GLY A 16 43.79 43.32 19.67
CA GLY A 16 43.22 44.14 18.60
C GLY A 16 44.14 44.11 17.37
N GLY A 17 43.56 44.13 16.16
CA GLY A 17 44.22 44.51 14.90
C GLY A 17 44.43 43.36 13.90
N HIS A 18 43.63 43.20 12.82
CA HIS A 18 43.38 44.02 11.61
C HIS A 18 44.54 44.13 10.62
N HIS A 19 44.27 43.75 9.35
CA HIS A 19 44.35 44.55 8.10
C HIS A 19 43.99 43.62 6.93
N SER A 20 42.93 43.82 6.14
CA SER A 20 42.54 44.91 5.22
C SER A 20 43.50 45.12 4.05
N GLY A 21 42.95 45.09 2.84
CA GLY A 21 43.60 45.55 1.62
C GLY A 21 42.75 45.22 0.38
N GLY A 22 41.94 46.19 -0.06
CA GLY A 22 41.18 46.13 -1.31
C GLY A 22 41.69 47.13 -2.37
N SER A 23 40.89 47.28 -3.43
CA SER A 23 41.01 48.18 -4.60
C SER A 23 41.85 47.62 -5.76
N GLY A 24 41.51 47.73 -7.05
CA GLY A 24 40.42 48.40 -7.77
C GLY A 24 40.85 48.62 -9.25
N TYR A 25 39.91 48.39 -10.18
CA TYR A 25 39.81 48.86 -11.58
C TYR A 25 40.94 48.64 -12.62
N ARG A 26 40.59 48.02 -13.77
CA ARG A 26 40.65 48.68 -15.11
C ARG A 26 40.07 47.83 -16.26
N SER A 27 39.55 48.59 -17.22
CA SER A 27 38.94 48.28 -18.51
C SER A 27 39.90 47.65 -19.53
N GLY A 28 39.35 46.95 -20.53
CA GLY A 28 40.04 46.60 -21.77
C GLY A 28 39.25 45.61 -22.63
N GLY A 29 38.48 46.11 -23.61
CA GLY A 29 37.89 45.32 -24.68
C GLY A 29 38.74 45.35 -25.95
N TYR A 30 38.75 44.24 -26.69
CA TYR A 30 39.01 44.07 -28.14
C TYR A 30 38.36 42.71 -28.45
N GLY A 31 37.41 42.53 -29.39
CA GLY A 31 37.45 42.90 -30.80
C GLY A 31 37.68 41.61 -31.61
N GLY A 32 36.74 41.18 -32.46
CA GLY A 32 36.95 40.00 -33.31
C GLY A 32 35.69 39.38 -33.92
N SER A 33 35.13 40.09 -34.89
CA SER A 33 34.03 39.71 -35.79
C SER A 33 34.39 38.66 -36.85
N ASN A 34 33.32 38.12 -37.46
CA ASN A 34 33.19 37.58 -38.83
C ASN A 34 33.50 36.12 -39.12
N GLY A 35 32.58 35.50 -39.86
CA GLY A 35 32.87 34.32 -40.68
C GLY A 35 31.67 33.53 -41.19
N TYR A 36 30.80 34.13 -42.00
CA TYR A 36 29.87 33.41 -42.87
C TYR A 36 30.63 32.51 -43.87
N SER A 37 30.07 31.33 -44.22
CA SER A 37 29.96 30.75 -45.59
C SER A 37 29.71 29.23 -45.47
N HIS A 38 28.55 28.68 -45.87
CA HIS A 38 28.12 28.30 -47.23
C HIS A 38 28.99 27.27 -47.97
N GLY A 39 28.33 26.22 -48.50
CA GLY A 39 28.86 25.22 -49.45
C GLY A 39 28.58 23.79 -48.96
N ASN A 40 27.40 23.21 -49.17
CA ASN A 40 26.80 22.69 -50.42
C ASN A 40 27.60 21.58 -51.13
N SER A 41 26.89 20.45 -51.26
CA SER A 41 26.81 19.53 -52.41
C SER A 41 27.93 18.55 -52.77
N ASN A 42 27.44 17.33 -53.02
CA ASN A 42 27.94 16.26 -53.90
C ASN A 42 29.14 15.46 -53.39
N GLY A 43 29.17 14.13 -53.52
CA GLY A 43 28.34 13.18 -54.27
C GLY A 43 29.20 11.97 -54.65
N TYR A 44 28.56 10.81 -54.81
CA TYR A 44 28.96 9.65 -55.65
C TYR A 44 29.69 8.42 -55.08
N GLY A 45 29.11 7.26 -55.47
CA GLY A 45 29.71 5.93 -55.64
C GLY A 45 29.35 4.93 -54.54
N SER A 46 28.26 4.14 -54.58
CA SER A 46 27.81 3.11 -55.55
C SER A 46 28.77 1.93 -55.75
N TYR A 47 28.43 0.77 -55.17
CA TYR A 47 28.56 -0.64 -55.63
C TYR A 47 27.82 -1.46 -54.55
N GLY A 48 26.88 -2.39 -54.75
CA GLY A 48 26.46 -3.23 -55.87
C GLY A 48 26.21 -4.64 -55.30
N GLY A 49 25.07 -5.28 -55.59
CA GLY A 49 24.90 -6.73 -55.34
C GLY A 49 23.50 -7.26 -54.98
N ASN A 50 22.73 -7.61 -56.02
CA ASN A 50 21.74 -8.71 -56.21
C ASN A 50 21.16 -9.46 -54.98
N SER A 51 19.82 -9.51 -54.79
CA SER A 51 18.77 -10.27 -55.51
C SER A 51 18.55 -11.71 -55.01
N HIS A 52 17.30 -12.19 -55.12
CA HIS A 52 16.61 -13.41 -54.61
C HIS A 52 15.83 -13.15 -53.30
N GLY A 53 14.53 -13.41 -53.18
CA GLY A 53 13.54 -14.03 -54.05
C GLY A 53 12.26 -14.20 -53.22
N SER A 54 11.11 -14.05 -53.86
CA SER A 54 9.78 -14.02 -53.27
C SER A 54 9.43 -15.23 -52.41
N GLY A 55 8.85 -14.99 -51.25
CA GLY A 55 8.19 -15.99 -50.40
C GLY A 55 6.97 -15.38 -49.72
N VAL A 56 5.82 -15.49 -50.39
CA VAL A 56 4.50 -15.18 -49.82
C VAL A 56 4.16 -16.29 -48.81
N GLY A 57 3.88 -15.92 -47.57
CA GLY A 57 3.48 -16.87 -46.52
C GLY A 57 2.69 -16.17 -45.42
N SER A 58 1.37 -16.36 -45.46
CA SER A 58 0.34 -16.18 -44.43
C SER A 58 0.59 -15.24 -43.26
N HIS A 59 -0.20 -14.14 -43.23
CA HIS A 59 -0.56 -13.43 -42.02
C HIS A 59 -1.35 -14.35 -41.07
N GLY A 60 -0.63 -15.01 -40.17
CA GLY A 60 -1.21 -15.61 -38.98
C GLY A 60 -1.32 -14.56 -37.87
N GLY A 61 -2.54 -14.09 -37.62
CA GLY A 61 -2.84 -13.19 -36.51
C GLY A 61 -2.48 -13.84 -35.17
N GLY A 62 -1.38 -13.40 -34.57
CA GLY A 62 -0.99 -13.76 -33.22
C GLY A 62 -1.66 -12.81 -32.23
N HIS A 63 -2.69 -13.31 -31.54
CA HIS A 63 -3.33 -12.69 -30.40
C HIS A 63 -2.31 -12.05 -29.45
N HIS A 64 -2.54 -10.78 -29.08
CA HIS A 64 -1.96 -10.19 -27.88
C HIS A 64 -2.55 -10.90 -26.65
N GLY A 65 -2.06 -12.12 -26.38
CA GLY A 65 -2.31 -12.83 -25.14
C GLY A 65 -1.62 -12.10 -23.98
N ASP A 66 -2.36 -11.91 -22.89
CA ASP A 66 -1.96 -11.18 -21.70
C ASP A 66 -0.57 -11.60 -21.19
N ARG A 67 0.43 -10.73 -21.34
CA ARG A 67 1.79 -10.95 -20.78
C ARG A 67 1.79 -11.22 -19.26
N MET A 68 0.69 -10.91 -18.56
CA MET A 68 0.53 -11.13 -17.13
C MET A 68 0.26 -12.60 -16.74
N SER A 69 -0.33 -13.43 -17.61
CA SER A 69 -0.65 -14.83 -17.27
C SER A 69 0.60 -15.72 -17.17
N ASN A 70 1.63 -15.39 -17.96
CA ASN A 70 2.89 -16.14 -18.02
C ASN A 70 3.91 -15.78 -16.92
N LEU A 71 3.66 -14.75 -16.12
CA LEU A 71 4.53 -14.37 -14.98
C LEU A 71 4.57 -15.49 -13.94
N GLY A 72 5.76 -15.94 -13.53
CA GLY A 72 5.93 -17.03 -12.58
C GLY A 72 5.97 -18.42 -13.21
N SER A 73 5.97 -18.54 -14.54
CA SER A 73 6.14 -19.83 -15.22
C SER A 73 7.54 -20.42 -15.05
N GLY A 74 8.55 -19.59 -14.73
CA GLY A 74 9.90 -20.03 -14.43
C GLY A 74 10.13 -20.43 -12.97
N LEU A 75 9.13 -20.26 -12.09
CA LEU A 75 9.25 -20.66 -10.69
C LEU A 75 9.26 -22.18 -10.57
N LYS A 76 10.34 -22.70 -9.98
CA LYS A 76 10.43 -24.12 -9.66
C LYS A 76 9.44 -24.47 -8.56
N GLN A 77 8.74 -25.58 -8.71
CA GLN A 77 7.93 -26.14 -7.62
C GLN A 77 8.86 -26.48 -6.44
N GLN A 78 8.52 -26.01 -5.24
CA GLN A 78 9.27 -26.34 -4.03
C GLN A 78 8.71 -27.63 -3.44
N GLU A 79 9.58 -28.58 -3.15
CA GLU A 79 9.24 -29.74 -2.32
C GLU A 79 9.64 -29.45 -0.87
N TRP A 80 8.69 -29.63 0.05
CA TRP A 80 8.89 -29.34 1.46
C TRP A 80 8.95 -30.64 2.25
N ASP A 81 10.12 -30.97 2.78
CA ASP A 81 10.25 -32.00 3.81
C ASP A 81 10.03 -31.36 5.19
N LEU A 82 8.85 -31.57 5.75
CA LEU A 82 8.45 -31.04 7.05
C LEU A 82 9.36 -31.47 8.20
N ASN A 83 10.01 -32.63 8.10
CA ASN A 83 10.88 -33.15 9.15
C ASN A 83 12.26 -32.49 9.13
N ALA A 84 12.72 -32.07 7.95
CA ALA A 84 13.99 -31.37 7.75
C ALA A 84 13.88 -29.85 7.95
N LEU A 85 12.66 -29.29 7.95
CA LEU A 85 12.44 -27.87 8.12
C LEU A 85 12.84 -27.39 9.53
N PRO A 86 13.52 -26.23 9.64
CA PRO A 86 13.77 -25.62 10.94
C PRO A 86 12.45 -25.34 11.66
N LYS A 87 12.33 -25.82 12.90
CA LYS A 87 11.20 -25.50 13.77
C LYS A 87 11.23 -24.01 14.10
N PHE A 88 10.05 -23.43 14.25
CA PHE A 88 9.88 -22.04 14.63
C PHE A 88 8.78 -21.90 15.67
N GLU A 89 8.94 -20.93 16.57
CA GLU A 89 7.89 -20.59 17.53
C GLU A 89 6.84 -19.73 16.84
N LYS A 90 5.55 -20.00 17.12
CA LYS A 90 4.42 -19.20 16.61
C LYS A 90 3.36 -18.92 17.66
N HIS A 91 3.39 -19.60 18.80
CA HIS A 91 2.41 -19.44 19.87
C HIS A 91 2.98 -18.51 20.95
N PHE A 92 2.72 -17.21 20.81
CA PHE A 92 3.24 -16.18 21.72
C PHE A 92 2.20 -15.70 22.72
N TYR A 93 0.92 -15.93 22.45
CA TYR A 93 -0.16 -15.39 23.26
C TYR A 93 -0.15 -16.00 24.66
N LYS A 94 0.04 -15.13 25.64
CA LYS A 94 -0.18 -15.41 27.07
C LYS A 94 -1.35 -14.56 27.51
N GLU A 95 -2.46 -15.22 27.81
CA GLU A 95 -3.67 -14.53 28.22
C GLU A 95 -3.43 -13.77 29.53
N HIS A 96 -3.78 -12.49 29.55
CA HIS A 96 -3.61 -11.64 30.71
C HIS A 96 -4.61 -12.07 31.82
N PRO A 97 -4.24 -12.06 33.12
CA PRO A 97 -5.13 -12.51 34.20
C PRO A 97 -6.52 -11.84 34.19
N ASN A 98 -6.60 -10.55 33.85
CA ASN A 98 -7.89 -9.86 33.72
C ASN A 98 -8.78 -10.46 32.62
N VAL A 99 -8.17 -10.90 31.51
CA VAL A 99 -8.88 -11.54 30.39
C VAL A 99 -9.32 -12.96 30.76
N THR A 100 -8.47 -13.71 31.47
CA THR A 100 -8.79 -15.05 31.99
C THR A 100 -9.91 -15.01 33.03
N ASN A 101 -9.94 -13.99 33.89
CA ASN A 101 -10.97 -13.82 34.92
C ASN A 101 -12.28 -13.23 34.39
N ARG A 102 -12.32 -12.74 33.15
CA ARG A 102 -13.54 -12.19 32.53
C ARG A 102 -14.57 -13.30 32.32
N SER A 103 -15.81 -13.07 32.73
CA SER A 103 -16.87 -14.08 32.57
C SER A 103 -17.25 -14.25 31.10
N ALA A 104 -17.83 -15.39 30.74
CA ALA A 104 -18.32 -15.62 29.38
C ALA A 104 -19.41 -14.62 28.98
N GLN A 105 -20.22 -14.17 29.94
CA GLN A 105 -21.27 -13.17 29.73
C GLN A 105 -20.66 -11.80 29.41
N ASP A 106 -19.61 -11.38 30.12
CA ASP A 106 -18.94 -10.10 29.86
C ASP A 106 -18.21 -10.11 28.51
N VAL A 107 -17.58 -11.24 28.15
CA VAL A 107 -16.95 -11.40 26.84
C VAL A 107 -17.99 -11.27 25.72
N GLU A 108 -19.14 -11.90 25.87
CA GLU A 108 -20.22 -11.83 24.88
C GLU A 108 -20.85 -10.43 24.81
N ALA A 109 -21.03 -9.78 25.96
CA ALA A 109 -21.50 -8.39 26.03
C ALA A 109 -20.53 -7.44 25.31
N PHE A 110 -19.22 -7.58 25.54
CA PHE A 110 -18.21 -6.78 24.87
C PHE A 110 -18.20 -7.00 23.35
N ARG A 111 -18.31 -8.25 22.90
CA ARG A 111 -18.42 -8.60 21.48
C ARG A 111 -19.67 -7.96 20.87
N LYS A 112 -20.81 -8.06 21.54
CA LYS A 112 -22.06 -7.45 21.08
C LYS A 112 -21.98 -5.93 21.00
N GLU A 113 -21.39 -5.28 22.00
CA GLU A 113 -21.20 -3.82 22.02
C GLU A 113 -20.36 -3.32 20.84
N HIS A 114 -19.35 -4.09 20.45
CA HIS A 114 -18.42 -3.73 19.37
C HIS A 114 -18.72 -4.44 18.04
N GLU A 115 -19.94 -4.97 17.90
CA GLU A 115 -20.42 -5.64 16.68
C GLU A 115 -19.48 -6.76 16.18
N MET A 116 -18.94 -7.53 17.11
CA MET A 116 -18.00 -8.62 16.82
C MET A 116 -18.74 -9.94 16.61
N THR A 117 -18.50 -10.60 15.50
CA THR A 117 -18.87 -12.02 15.32
C THR A 117 -17.61 -12.86 15.14
N VAL A 118 -17.48 -13.94 15.91
CA VAL A 118 -16.32 -14.85 15.82
C VAL A 118 -16.73 -16.24 15.35
N TYR A 119 -15.87 -16.87 14.56
CA TYR A 119 -16.03 -18.22 14.02
C TYR A 119 -14.77 -19.04 14.27
N GLY A 120 -14.95 -20.35 14.44
CA GLY A 120 -13.88 -21.30 14.73
C GLY A 120 -13.97 -21.84 16.16
N LYS A 121 -13.11 -22.82 16.48
CA LYS A 121 -13.05 -23.45 17.80
C LYS A 121 -12.04 -22.72 18.67
N ASN A 122 -12.27 -22.63 19.98
CA ASN A 122 -11.30 -22.09 20.95
C ASN A 122 -10.72 -20.71 20.54
N VAL A 123 -11.58 -19.80 20.09
CA VAL A 123 -11.16 -18.43 19.72
C VAL A 123 -10.73 -17.68 20.99
N PRO A 124 -9.52 -17.11 21.05
CA PRO A 124 -9.06 -16.31 22.18
C PRO A 124 -10.03 -15.18 22.54
N ARG A 125 -10.13 -14.85 23.83
CA ARG A 125 -10.99 -13.76 24.31
C ARG A 125 -10.46 -12.40 23.84
N PRO A 126 -11.35 -11.43 23.57
CA PRO A 126 -10.92 -10.09 23.18
C PRO A 126 -10.26 -9.36 24.36
N VAL A 127 -9.34 -8.47 24.02
CA VAL A 127 -8.64 -7.60 24.98
C VAL A 127 -9.24 -6.19 24.96
N GLU A 128 -9.40 -5.57 26.12
CA GLU A 128 -10.04 -4.24 26.22
C GLU A 128 -9.00 -3.11 26.26
N THR A 129 -7.79 -3.42 26.72
CA THR A 129 -6.70 -2.46 26.90
C THR A 129 -5.42 -2.94 26.21
N PHE A 130 -4.47 -2.04 25.93
CA PHE A 130 -3.19 -2.43 25.33
C PHE A 130 -2.35 -3.32 26.26
N ASP A 131 -2.49 -3.15 27.58
CA ASP A 131 -1.75 -3.92 28.57
C ASP A 131 -2.27 -5.37 28.66
N GLU A 132 -3.53 -5.61 28.33
CA GLU A 132 -4.13 -6.95 28.22
C GLU A 132 -3.72 -7.71 26.95
N ALA A 133 -3.17 -7.04 25.95
CA ALA A 133 -2.90 -7.61 24.62
C ALA A 133 -1.81 -8.69 24.62
N GLY A 134 -1.06 -8.85 25.71
CA GLY A 134 0.02 -9.85 25.82
C GLY A 134 1.26 -9.51 24.99
N PHE A 135 1.40 -8.25 24.57
CA PHE A 135 2.57 -7.78 23.85
C PHE A 135 3.79 -7.57 24.78
N PRO A 136 5.01 -7.78 24.29
CA PRO A 136 6.21 -7.39 25.01
C PRO A 136 6.26 -5.87 25.26
N GLN A 137 6.94 -5.47 26.35
CA GLN A 137 7.01 -4.06 26.78
C GLN A 137 7.52 -3.10 25.70
N TYR A 138 8.46 -3.54 24.86
CA TYR A 138 9.00 -2.72 23.78
C TYR A 138 7.96 -2.41 22.69
N VAL A 139 6.97 -3.30 22.47
CA VAL A 139 5.85 -3.05 21.54
C VAL A 139 4.83 -2.13 22.20
N ILE A 140 4.44 -2.41 23.45
CA ILE A 140 3.44 -1.60 24.19
C ILE A 140 3.91 -0.15 24.30
N SER A 141 5.20 0.07 24.54
CA SER A 141 5.78 1.42 24.64
C SER A 141 5.63 2.20 23.34
N GLU A 142 5.86 1.57 22.19
CA GLU A 142 5.67 2.19 20.87
C GLU A 142 4.19 2.49 20.58
N VAL A 143 3.28 1.58 20.95
CA VAL A 143 1.83 1.78 20.79
C VAL A 143 1.35 2.95 21.64
N LYS A 144 1.77 3.05 22.90
CA LYS A 144 1.45 4.16 23.80
C LYS A 144 2.05 5.48 23.31
N ALA A 145 3.26 5.46 22.72
CA ALA A 145 3.89 6.65 22.15
C ALA A 145 3.14 7.24 20.95
N GLN A 146 2.34 6.44 20.23
CA GLN A 146 1.47 6.94 19.17
C GLN A 146 0.23 7.70 19.70
N GLY A 147 -0.03 7.68 21.01
CA GLY A 147 -1.15 8.40 21.63
C GLY A 147 -2.51 7.73 21.42
N PHE A 148 -2.56 6.43 21.10
CA PHE A 148 -3.82 5.71 21.05
C PHE A 148 -4.41 5.53 22.46
N ALA A 149 -5.70 5.79 22.63
CA ALA A 149 -6.37 5.67 23.93
C ALA A 149 -6.70 4.22 24.30
N LYS A 150 -7.23 3.45 23.35
CA LYS A 150 -7.61 2.05 23.50
C LYS A 150 -7.53 1.30 22.16
N PRO A 151 -7.40 -0.04 22.15
CA PRO A 151 -7.50 -0.82 20.92
C PRO A 151 -8.82 -0.58 20.18
N THR A 152 -8.78 -0.65 18.86
CA THR A 152 -10.00 -0.71 18.04
C THR A 152 -10.65 -2.09 18.13
N PRO A 153 -11.95 -2.25 17.77
CA PRO A 153 -12.63 -3.55 17.82
C PRO A 153 -11.87 -4.69 17.15
N ILE A 154 -11.35 -4.45 15.93
CA ILE A 154 -10.59 -5.45 15.19
C ILE A 154 -9.24 -5.76 15.85
N GLN A 155 -8.62 -4.80 16.53
CA GLN A 155 -7.37 -5.00 17.28
C GLN A 155 -7.63 -5.82 18.55
N SER A 156 -8.69 -5.49 19.29
CA SER A 156 -9.11 -6.17 20.52
C SER A 156 -9.28 -7.67 20.33
N GLN A 157 -9.92 -8.09 19.23
CA GLN A 157 -10.10 -9.51 18.95
C GLN A 157 -8.97 -10.09 18.08
N GLY A 158 -8.41 -9.32 17.15
CA GLY A 158 -7.42 -9.79 16.18
C GLY A 158 -6.01 -10.00 16.74
N TRP A 159 -5.56 -9.20 17.71
CA TRP A 159 -4.25 -9.40 18.33
C TRP A 159 -4.11 -10.74 19.08
N PRO A 160 -5.02 -11.11 20.01
CA PRO A 160 -4.90 -12.39 20.69
C PRO A 160 -5.04 -13.57 19.70
N MET A 161 -5.86 -13.42 18.65
CA MET A 161 -5.97 -14.40 17.56
C MET A 161 -4.64 -14.56 16.81
N ALA A 162 -4.01 -13.47 16.37
CA ALA A 162 -2.75 -13.51 15.64
C ALA A 162 -1.58 -13.99 16.51
N LEU A 163 -1.48 -13.54 17.77
CA LEU A 163 -0.45 -14.00 18.71
C LEU A 163 -0.61 -15.47 19.11
N SER A 164 -1.81 -16.05 18.92
CA SER A 164 -2.05 -17.47 19.18
C SER A 164 -1.42 -18.40 18.15
N GLY A 165 -0.76 -17.89 17.10
CA GLY A 165 -0.05 -18.69 16.10
C GLY A 165 -0.94 -19.46 15.12
N ARG A 166 -2.26 -19.28 15.22
CA ARG A 166 -3.24 -19.86 14.30
C ARG A 166 -3.41 -19.01 13.05
N ASP A 167 -3.91 -19.63 12.00
CA ASP A 167 -4.34 -18.89 10.82
C ASP A 167 -5.56 -18.03 11.17
N VAL A 168 -5.58 -16.81 10.64
CA VAL A 168 -6.57 -15.79 11.02
C VAL A 168 -7.24 -15.20 9.79
N VAL A 169 -8.55 -15.01 9.87
CA VAL A 169 -9.29 -14.13 8.97
C VAL A 169 -9.89 -12.98 9.77
N GLY A 170 -9.58 -11.75 9.39
CA GLY A 170 -10.17 -10.54 9.98
C GLY A 170 -10.89 -9.69 8.95
N ILE A 171 -12.20 -9.52 9.15
CA ILE A 171 -13.07 -8.69 8.31
C ILE A 171 -13.52 -7.49 9.11
N ALA A 172 -13.21 -6.29 8.61
CA ALA A 172 -13.64 -5.03 9.20
C ALA A 172 -13.56 -3.93 8.15
N GLU A 173 -14.30 -2.83 8.30
CA GLU A 173 -14.26 -1.72 7.35
C GLU A 173 -12.87 -1.09 7.16
N THR A 174 -12.69 -0.29 6.11
CA THR A 174 -11.45 0.48 5.92
C THR A 174 -11.27 1.50 7.05
N GLY A 175 -10.03 1.75 7.46
CA GLY A 175 -9.74 2.66 8.57
C GLY A 175 -9.98 2.10 9.98
N SER A 176 -10.48 0.87 10.12
CA SER A 176 -10.70 0.19 11.42
C SER A 176 -9.43 -0.20 12.19
N GLY A 177 -8.24 -0.04 11.59
CA GLY A 177 -6.96 -0.36 12.24
C GLY A 177 -6.41 -1.77 11.96
N LYS A 178 -6.88 -2.45 10.89
CA LYS A 178 -6.37 -3.77 10.45
C LYS A 178 -4.86 -3.84 10.31
N THR A 179 -4.22 -2.79 9.77
CA THR A 179 -2.76 -2.75 9.56
C THR A 179 -1.98 -3.01 10.85
N LEU A 180 -2.29 -2.29 11.94
CA LEU A 180 -1.64 -2.53 13.23
C LEU A 180 -2.03 -3.88 13.85
N THR A 181 -3.17 -4.44 13.44
CA THR A 181 -3.64 -5.74 13.93
C THR A 181 -2.71 -6.86 13.49
N TYR A 182 -2.17 -6.80 12.26
CA TYR A 182 -1.21 -7.81 11.79
C TYR A 182 0.25 -7.37 11.89
N CYS A 183 0.57 -6.08 11.89
CA CYS A 183 1.96 -5.61 11.99
C CYS A 183 2.58 -5.82 13.38
N LEU A 184 1.83 -5.60 14.46
CA LEU A 184 2.37 -5.73 15.82
C LEU A 184 2.69 -7.20 16.17
N PRO A 185 1.79 -8.18 15.91
CA PRO A 185 2.13 -9.59 16.07
C PRO A 185 3.31 -10.02 15.18
N ALA A 186 3.43 -9.49 13.95
CA ALA A 186 4.56 -9.79 13.08
C ALA A 186 5.92 -9.38 13.68
N ILE A 187 5.98 -8.27 14.42
CA ILE A 187 7.19 -7.83 15.12
C ILE A 187 7.57 -8.81 16.25
N VAL A 188 6.58 -9.25 17.03
CA VAL A 188 6.80 -10.27 18.07
C VAL A 188 7.28 -11.58 17.43
N HIS A 189 6.63 -11.98 16.33
CA HIS A 189 6.96 -13.18 15.58
C HIS A 189 8.41 -13.16 15.11
N ILE A 190 8.88 -12.05 14.51
CA ILE A 190 10.27 -11.89 14.04
C ILE A 190 11.27 -12.03 15.18
N ASN A 191 11.02 -11.36 16.32
CA ASN A 191 11.96 -11.34 17.43
C ASN A 191 12.12 -12.71 18.11
N ALA A 192 11.17 -13.63 17.90
CA ALA A 192 11.27 -15.00 18.37
C ALA A 192 11.98 -15.95 17.38
N GLN A 193 12.34 -15.48 16.18
CA GLN A 193 13.06 -16.29 15.20
C GLN A 193 14.58 -16.09 15.26
N PRO A 194 15.37 -17.08 14.80
CA PRO A 194 16.79 -16.89 14.58
C PRO A 194 17.05 -15.70 13.66
N LEU A 195 18.12 -14.94 13.95
CA LEU A 195 18.54 -13.82 13.10
C LEU A 195 18.79 -14.29 11.67
N LEU A 196 18.63 -13.38 10.71
CA LEU A 196 18.85 -13.68 9.30
C LEU A 196 20.34 -13.94 9.03
N GLY A 197 20.61 -15.05 8.33
CA GLY A 197 21.93 -15.34 7.76
C GLY A 197 22.10 -14.74 6.35
N PRO A 198 23.33 -14.72 5.81
CA PRO A 198 23.57 -14.34 4.42
C PRO A 198 22.76 -15.24 3.46
N GLY A 199 22.02 -14.63 2.54
CA GLY A 199 21.19 -15.34 1.56
C GLY A 199 19.79 -15.75 2.05
N ASP A 200 19.48 -15.51 3.32
CA ASP A 200 18.13 -15.73 3.83
C ASP A 200 17.11 -14.75 3.21
N GLY A 201 15.92 -15.29 2.93
CA GLY A 201 14.74 -14.50 2.59
C GLY A 201 14.06 -13.89 3.83
N PRO A 202 12.96 -13.15 3.63
CA PRO A 202 12.21 -12.55 4.73
C PRO A 202 11.56 -13.60 5.64
N ILE A 203 11.29 -13.19 6.89
CA ILE A 203 10.51 -13.97 7.87
C ILE A 203 9.02 -13.66 7.72
N VAL A 204 8.70 -12.39 7.47
CA VAL A 204 7.35 -11.88 7.27
C VAL A 204 7.18 -11.44 5.82
N LEU A 205 6.12 -11.93 5.18
CA LEU A 205 5.69 -11.45 3.87
C LEU A 205 4.30 -10.82 3.98
N VAL A 206 4.15 -9.58 3.54
CA VAL A 206 2.85 -8.91 3.39
C VAL A 206 2.57 -8.69 1.90
N LEU A 207 1.49 -9.29 1.40
CA LEU A 207 0.99 -9.03 0.06
C LEU A 207 -0.09 -7.96 0.11
N ALA A 208 0.07 -6.94 -0.73
CA ALA A 208 -0.89 -5.85 -0.89
C ALA A 208 -1.24 -5.65 -2.38
N PRO A 209 -2.48 -5.28 -2.72
CA PRO A 209 -2.94 -5.10 -4.11
C PRO A 209 -2.25 -3.93 -4.82
N THR A 210 -1.91 -2.86 -4.12
CA THR A 210 -1.40 -1.61 -4.73
C THR A 210 -0.08 -1.18 -4.14
N ARG A 211 0.65 -0.34 -4.90
CA ARG A 211 1.97 0.17 -4.52
C ARG A 211 1.85 1.12 -3.35
N GLU A 212 0.82 1.96 -3.41
CA GLU A 212 0.50 2.98 -2.44
C GLU A 212 0.18 2.36 -1.09
N LEU A 213 -0.59 1.27 -1.07
CA LEU A 213 -0.87 0.51 0.15
C LEU A 213 0.39 -0.18 0.68
N ALA A 214 1.20 -0.80 -0.19
CA ALA A 214 2.46 -1.41 0.22
C ALA A 214 3.38 -0.39 0.95
N VAL A 215 3.55 0.80 0.39
CA VAL A 215 4.35 1.88 0.99
C VAL A 215 3.74 2.37 2.32
N GLN A 216 2.42 2.44 2.44
CA GLN A 216 1.75 2.77 3.70
C GLN A 216 2.05 1.74 4.78
N ILE A 217 1.91 0.45 4.47
CA ILE A 217 2.21 -0.65 5.39
C ILE A 217 3.68 -0.62 5.80
N GLN A 218 4.60 -0.38 4.85
CA GLN A 218 6.02 -0.22 5.14
C GLN A 218 6.30 0.92 6.12
N ALA A 219 5.62 2.06 5.97
CA ALA A 219 5.76 3.19 6.87
C ALA A 219 5.30 2.82 8.29
N GLU A 220 4.19 2.09 8.44
CA GLU A 220 3.75 1.60 9.74
C GLU A 220 4.76 0.63 10.36
N ILE A 221 5.21 -0.39 9.63
CA ILE A 221 6.23 -1.34 10.11
C ILE A 221 7.52 -0.61 10.52
N THR A 222 7.92 0.42 9.77
CA THR A 222 9.11 1.22 10.09
C THR A 222 8.94 2.02 11.38
N LYS A 223 7.73 2.46 11.73
CA LYS A 223 7.49 3.14 13.01
C LYS A 223 7.68 2.17 14.18
N PHE A 224 7.01 1.02 14.15
CA PHE A 224 7.00 0.08 15.28
C PHE A 224 8.23 -0.84 15.32
N GLY A 225 8.92 -1.03 14.20
CA GLY A 225 10.11 -1.88 14.08
C GLY A 225 11.43 -1.22 14.51
N LYS A 226 11.44 0.12 14.69
CA LYS A 226 12.65 0.89 15.04
C LYS A 226 13.31 0.41 16.33
N SER A 227 12.52 0.19 17.38
CA SER A 227 13.03 -0.29 18.68
C SER A 227 13.65 -1.69 18.59
N SER A 228 13.18 -2.52 17.65
CA SER A 228 13.64 -3.91 17.45
C SER A 228 14.69 -4.07 16.35
N ARG A 229 15.19 -2.97 15.75
CA ARG A 229 16.15 -2.98 14.61
C ARG A 229 15.69 -3.84 13.42
N ILE A 230 14.38 -3.97 13.22
CA ILE A 230 13.78 -4.74 12.14
C ILE A 230 13.96 -3.98 10.82
N ARG A 231 14.59 -4.64 9.84
CA ARG A 231 14.72 -4.11 8.48
C ARG A 231 13.53 -4.58 7.65
N ASN A 232 13.04 -3.66 6.83
CA ASN A 232 11.94 -3.93 5.92
C ASN A 232 12.22 -3.31 4.55
N THR A 233 11.56 -3.82 3.51
CA THR A 233 11.58 -3.20 2.18
C THR A 233 10.24 -3.38 1.49
N CYS A 234 10.01 -2.54 0.47
CA CYS A 234 8.85 -2.60 -0.39
C CYS A 234 9.21 -3.05 -1.80
N VAL A 235 8.53 -4.08 -2.28
CA VAL A 235 8.79 -4.72 -3.59
C VAL A 235 7.58 -4.55 -4.49
N TYR A 236 7.64 -3.55 -5.37
CA TYR A 236 6.53 -3.23 -6.27
C TYR A 236 6.97 -2.71 -7.64
N GLY A 237 6.08 -2.84 -8.63
CA GLY A 237 6.33 -2.53 -10.04
C GLY A 237 6.59 -1.05 -10.36
N GLY A 238 6.96 -0.74 -11.60
CA GLY A 238 7.01 0.63 -12.14
C GLY A 238 8.06 1.58 -11.55
N VAL A 239 8.89 1.10 -10.63
CA VAL A 239 10.13 1.76 -10.18
C VAL A 239 11.34 0.87 -10.46
N PRO A 240 12.58 1.43 -10.52
CA PRO A 240 13.79 0.66 -10.79
C PRO A 240 13.97 -0.55 -9.87
N ARG A 241 14.42 -1.67 -10.44
CA ARG A 241 14.65 -2.93 -9.69
C ARG A 241 15.85 -2.86 -8.77
N GLY A 242 16.89 -2.11 -9.17
CA GLY A 242 18.20 -2.09 -8.49
C GLY A 242 18.16 -1.81 -6.99
N PRO A 243 17.47 -0.74 -6.51
CA PRO A 243 17.32 -0.48 -5.08
C PRO A 243 16.63 -1.63 -4.33
N GLN A 244 15.52 -2.14 -4.85
CA GLN A 244 14.78 -3.26 -4.25
C GLN A 244 15.64 -4.54 -4.14
N ILE A 245 16.40 -4.86 -5.20
CA ILE A 245 17.34 -5.99 -5.19
C ILE A 245 18.41 -5.82 -4.11
N ARG A 246 18.94 -4.61 -3.96
CA ARG A 246 19.97 -4.31 -2.97
C ARG A 246 19.45 -4.49 -1.55
N ASP A 247 18.23 -4.04 -1.27
CA ASP A 247 17.61 -4.21 0.04
C ASP A 247 17.37 -5.69 0.34
N LEU A 248 16.79 -6.44 -0.60
CA LEU A 248 16.57 -7.88 -0.46
C LEU A 248 17.90 -8.64 -0.24
N SER A 249 18.95 -8.28 -0.96
CA SER A 249 20.26 -8.92 -0.86
C SER A 249 20.98 -8.63 0.46
N ARG A 250 20.68 -7.50 1.11
CA ARG A 250 21.19 -7.16 2.45
C ARG A 250 20.52 -7.97 3.56
N GLY A 251 19.40 -8.65 3.25
CA GLY A 251 18.54 -9.30 4.21
C GLY A 251 17.56 -8.30 4.83
N VAL A 252 16.27 -8.65 4.77
CA VAL A 252 15.18 -7.90 5.41
C VAL A 252 14.30 -8.88 6.14
N GLU A 253 13.91 -8.58 7.37
CA GLU A 253 13.03 -9.45 8.15
C GLU A 253 11.59 -9.35 7.64
N VAL A 254 11.18 -8.18 7.12
CA VAL A 254 9.86 -7.95 6.51
C VAL A 254 9.95 -7.55 5.04
N CYS A 255 9.20 -8.24 4.19
CA CYS A 255 8.99 -7.85 2.79
C CYS A 255 7.51 -7.48 2.59
N ILE A 256 7.23 -6.27 2.10
CA ILE A 256 5.90 -5.84 1.70
C ILE A 256 5.88 -5.74 0.19
N ALA A 257 4.97 -6.44 -0.49
CA ALA A 257 5.07 -6.58 -1.93
C ALA A 257 3.72 -6.58 -2.66
N THR A 258 3.74 -6.02 -3.87
CA THR A 258 2.70 -6.30 -4.88
C THR A 258 3.04 -7.60 -5.61
N PRO A 259 2.08 -8.51 -5.85
CA PRO A 259 2.37 -9.86 -6.35
C PRO A 259 3.27 -9.92 -7.60
N GLY A 260 2.97 -9.13 -8.63
CA GLY A 260 3.72 -9.17 -9.90
C GLY A 260 5.22 -8.89 -9.78
N ARG A 261 5.63 -7.89 -8.98
CA ARG A 261 7.06 -7.59 -8.79
C ARG A 261 7.76 -8.61 -7.90
N LEU A 262 7.05 -9.17 -6.92
CA LEU A 262 7.62 -10.23 -6.08
C LEU A 262 7.97 -11.47 -6.91
N ILE A 263 7.07 -11.87 -7.80
CA ILE A 263 7.30 -13.00 -8.72
C ILE A 263 8.56 -12.76 -9.56
N ASP A 264 8.71 -11.57 -10.16
CA ASP A 264 9.93 -11.19 -10.91
C ASP A 264 11.21 -11.34 -10.04
N MET A 265 11.17 -10.91 -8.79
CA MET A 265 12.31 -11.03 -7.88
C MET A 265 12.62 -12.49 -7.49
N LEU A 266 11.58 -13.34 -7.37
CA LEU A 266 11.73 -14.76 -7.09
C LEU A 266 12.29 -15.53 -8.29
N GLU A 267 11.74 -15.29 -9.49
CA GLU A 267 12.22 -15.91 -10.74
C GLU A 267 13.67 -15.53 -11.04
N ALA A 268 14.04 -14.26 -10.80
CA ALA A 268 15.40 -13.78 -10.99
C ALA A 268 16.38 -14.19 -9.87
N GLY A 269 15.94 -14.98 -8.89
CA GLY A 269 16.75 -15.44 -7.76
C GLY A 269 17.29 -14.31 -6.88
N LYS A 270 16.59 -13.18 -6.80
CA LYS A 270 16.99 -12.00 -6.00
C LYS A 270 16.50 -12.07 -4.56
N THR A 271 15.54 -12.94 -4.30
CA THR A 271 15.09 -13.32 -2.96
C THR A 271 14.52 -14.75 -3.01
N ASN A 272 14.13 -15.27 -1.86
CA ASN A 272 13.46 -16.56 -1.70
C ASN A 272 12.46 -16.47 -0.53
N LEU A 273 11.50 -17.39 -0.42
CA LEU A 273 10.51 -17.37 0.68
C LEU A 273 10.70 -18.51 1.68
N ARG A 274 11.90 -19.11 1.75
CA ARG A 274 12.16 -20.30 2.59
C ARG A 274 12.05 -20.03 4.08
N ARG A 275 12.35 -18.79 4.49
CA ARG A 275 12.27 -18.32 5.89
C ARG A 275 10.91 -17.73 6.24
N VAL A 276 9.99 -17.59 5.28
CA VAL A 276 8.67 -16.98 5.54
C VAL A 276 7.85 -17.92 6.40
N THR A 277 7.51 -17.46 7.60
CA THR A 277 6.75 -18.18 8.61
C THR A 277 5.51 -17.42 9.05
N TYR A 278 5.38 -16.15 8.64
CA TYR A 278 4.20 -15.32 8.86
C TYR A 278 3.83 -14.62 7.54
N LEU A 279 2.71 -15.01 6.95
CA LEU A 279 2.18 -14.49 5.70
C LEU A 279 0.94 -13.64 5.98
N VAL A 280 0.89 -12.43 5.40
CA VAL A 280 -0.28 -11.57 5.44
C VAL A 280 -0.80 -11.33 4.03
N LEU A 281 -2.10 -11.54 3.84
CA LEU A 281 -2.85 -11.10 2.65
C LEU A 281 -3.72 -9.92 3.06
N ASP A 282 -3.30 -8.69 2.75
CA ASP A 282 -4.07 -7.48 3.06
C ASP A 282 -4.90 -7.06 1.85
N GLU A 283 -6.14 -6.63 2.10
CA GLU A 283 -7.17 -6.38 1.10
C GLU A 283 -7.34 -7.57 0.13
N ALA A 284 -7.54 -8.76 0.68
CA ALA A 284 -7.60 -10.02 -0.06
C ALA A 284 -8.71 -10.04 -1.14
N ASP A 285 -9.87 -9.46 -0.85
CA ASP A 285 -10.94 -9.17 -1.81
C ASP A 285 -10.43 -8.39 -3.02
N ARG A 286 -9.74 -7.27 -2.77
CA ARG A 286 -9.23 -6.43 -3.84
C ARG A 286 -8.16 -7.12 -4.66
N MET A 287 -7.34 -7.97 -4.06
CA MET A 287 -6.35 -8.73 -4.83
C MET A 287 -7.04 -9.71 -5.80
N LEU A 288 -8.16 -10.31 -5.42
CA LEU A 288 -8.94 -11.18 -6.30
C LEU A 288 -9.62 -10.39 -7.43
N ASP A 289 -10.26 -9.26 -7.12
CA ASP A 289 -10.87 -8.38 -8.13
C ASP A 289 -9.89 -7.96 -9.22
N MET A 290 -8.61 -7.74 -8.84
CA MET A 290 -7.55 -7.35 -9.76
C MET A 290 -6.97 -8.51 -10.57
N GLY A 291 -7.52 -9.72 -10.41
CA GLY A 291 -7.04 -10.92 -11.07
C GLY A 291 -5.67 -11.39 -10.57
N PHE A 292 -5.26 -11.01 -9.34
CA PHE A 292 -4.00 -11.48 -8.77
C PHE A 292 -4.06 -12.89 -8.20
N GLU A 293 -5.22 -13.55 -8.20
CA GLU A 293 -5.36 -14.91 -7.68
C GLU A 293 -4.26 -15.85 -8.20
N PRO A 294 -4.00 -15.98 -9.53
CA PRO A 294 -2.96 -16.90 -10.01
C PRO A 294 -1.56 -16.53 -9.52
N GLN A 295 -1.29 -15.23 -9.34
CA GLN A 295 -0.02 -14.73 -8.83
C GLN A 295 0.14 -15.06 -7.34
N ILE A 296 -0.92 -14.89 -6.55
CA ILE A 296 -0.97 -15.27 -5.14
C ILE A 296 -0.71 -16.77 -5.00
N ARG A 297 -1.39 -17.62 -5.79
CA ARG A 297 -1.18 -19.08 -5.75
C ARG A 297 0.29 -19.43 -6.01
N LYS A 298 0.92 -18.81 -7.02
CA LYS A 298 2.34 -19.02 -7.35
C LYS A 298 3.26 -18.60 -6.21
N ILE A 299 3.00 -17.45 -5.57
CA ILE A 299 3.79 -16.96 -4.44
C ILE A 299 3.66 -17.90 -3.24
N ILE A 300 2.43 -18.25 -2.85
CA ILE A 300 2.17 -19.12 -1.70
C ILE A 300 2.78 -20.51 -1.92
N GLY A 301 2.77 -21.03 -3.15
CA GLY A 301 3.43 -22.29 -3.50
C GLY A 301 4.95 -22.29 -3.29
N GLN A 302 5.58 -21.13 -3.11
CA GLN A 302 7.00 -20.99 -2.77
C GLN A 302 7.26 -20.87 -1.27
N ILE A 303 6.23 -20.95 -0.43
CA ILE A 303 6.32 -20.82 1.04
C ILE A 303 6.06 -22.16 1.70
N ARG A 304 6.76 -22.44 2.80
CA ARG A 304 6.51 -23.62 3.64
C ARG A 304 5.04 -23.70 4.10
N PRO A 305 4.46 -24.91 4.19
CA PRO A 305 3.04 -25.09 4.47
C PRO A 305 2.66 -24.90 5.95
N ASP A 306 3.61 -24.98 6.88
CA ASP A 306 3.42 -24.84 8.32
C ASP A 306 3.48 -23.39 8.83
N ARG A 307 3.65 -22.43 7.91
CA ARG A 307 3.56 -20.98 8.16
C ARG A 307 2.23 -20.60 8.85
N GLN A 308 2.23 -19.47 9.54
CA GLN A 308 1.00 -18.80 9.92
C GLN A 308 0.52 -17.89 8.78
N THR A 309 -0.75 -17.95 8.42
CA THR A 309 -1.37 -17.12 7.38
C THR A 309 -2.48 -16.25 7.97
N CYS A 310 -2.40 -14.94 7.78
CA CYS A 310 -3.41 -13.98 8.22
C CYS A 310 -4.01 -13.25 7.02
N MET A 311 -5.32 -13.39 6.80
CA MET A 311 -6.07 -12.71 5.76
C MET A 311 -6.88 -11.56 6.33
N TRP A 312 -6.77 -10.38 5.74
CA TRP A 312 -7.46 -9.18 6.17
C TRP A 312 -8.20 -8.56 5.00
N SER A 313 -9.47 -8.22 5.21
CA SER A 313 -10.30 -7.66 4.15
C SER A 313 -11.40 -6.76 4.70
N ALA A 314 -11.96 -5.92 3.83
CA ALA A 314 -13.16 -5.16 4.12
C ALA A 314 -14.44 -5.94 3.78
N THR A 315 -14.37 -6.89 2.86
CA THR A 315 -15.51 -7.66 2.39
C THR A 315 -15.21 -9.17 2.43
N TRP A 316 -16.24 -10.01 2.36
CA TRP A 316 -16.06 -11.47 2.40
C TRP A 316 -16.89 -12.23 1.35
N PRO A 317 -16.70 -11.92 0.06
CA PRO A 317 -17.44 -12.57 -1.01
C PRO A 317 -17.03 -14.05 -1.18
N LYS A 318 -17.72 -14.80 -2.05
CA LYS A 318 -17.53 -16.25 -2.22
C LYS A 318 -16.11 -16.60 -2.68
N GLU A 319 -15.53 -15.75 -3.52
CA GLU A 319 -14.21 -15.91 -4.12
C GLU A 319 -13.11 -15.81 -3.05
N VAL A 320 -13.24 -14.84 -2.12
CA VAL A 320 -12.31 -14.69 -0.99
C VAL A 320 -12.46 -15.84 0.00
N ARG A 321 -13.70 -16.32 0.23
CA ARG A 321 -13.95 -17.54 1.02
C ARG A 321 -13.24 -18.76 0.43
N GLN A 322 -13.29 -18.92 -0.88
CA GLN A 322 -12.61 -20.01 -1.56
C GLN A 322 -11.08 -19.88 -1.43
N LEU A 323 -10.55 -18.68 -1.62
CA LEU A 323 -9.12 -18.40 -1.42
C LEU A 323 -8.68 -18.77 0.01
N ALA A 324 -9.47 -18.41 1.01
CA ALA A 324 -9.21 -18.73 2.41
C ALA A 324 -9.22 -20.24 2.66
N HIS A 325 -10.21 -20.95 2.11
CA HIS A 325 -10.29 -22.40 2.23
C HIS A 325 -9.06 -23.12 1.62
N ASP A 326 -8.54 -22.61 0.51
CA ASP A 326 -7.41 -23.24 -0.19
C ASP A 326 -6.06 -23.00 0.50
N PHE A 327 -5.91 -21.91 1.28
CA PHE A 327 -4.62 -21.46 1.79
C PHE A 327 -4.47 -21.40 3.30
N LEU A 328 -5.57 -21.54 4.05
CA LEU A 328 -5.58 -21.52 5.50
C LEU A 328 -5.81 -22.91 6.09
N HIS A 329 -5.26 -23.15 7.27
CA HIS A 329 -5.43 -24.39 8.03
C HIS A 329 -5.94 -24.13 9.44
N ASP A 330 -7.05 -24.79 9.84
CA ASP A 330 -7.70 -24.64 11.15
C ASP A 330 -7.79 -23.16 11.60
N TYR A 331 -8.25 -22.31 10.69
CA TYR A 331 -8.28 -20.87 10.92
C TYR A 331 -9.42 -20.44 11.83
N ILE A 332 -9.21 -19.31 12.48
CA ILE A 332 -10.22 -18.59 13.26
C ILE A 332 -10.56 -17.28 12.55
N GLN A 333 -11.82 -16.88 12.65
CA GLN A 333 -12.34 -15.75 11.88
C GLN A 333 -13.08 -14.77 12.79
N VAL A 334 -12.90 -13.48 12.52
CA VAL A 334 -13.63 -12.39 13.18
C VAL A 334 -14.20 -11.43 12.14
N TYR A 335 -15.46 -11.04 12.35
CA TYR A 335 -16.11 -9.92 11.70
C TYR A 335 -16.33 -8.80 12.70
N ILE A 336 -16.15 -7.57 12.24
CA ILE A 336 -16.53 -6.35 12.95
C ILE A 336 -17.53 -5.61 12.07
N GLY A 337 -18.71 -5.34 12.62
CA GLY A 337 -19.84 -4.73 11.92
C GLY A 337 -20.76 -5.77 11.28
N SER A 338 -21.55 -5.32 10.30
CA SER A 338 -22.50 -6.19 9.59
C SER A 338 -21.78 -7.24 8.74
N GLN A 339 -22.38 -8.44 8.65
CA GLN A 339 -21.94 -9.50 7.73
C GLN A 339 -22.39 -9.23 6.30
N ASP A 340 -23.45 -8.45 6.14
CA ASP A 340 -23.92 -7.98 4.85
C ASP A 340 -23.03 -6.83 4.38
N LEU A 341 -22.87 -6.70 3.06
CA LEU A 341 -22.07 -5.65 2.41
C LEU A 341 -22.68 -4.27 2.72
N SER A 342 -22.36 -3.71 3.88
CA SER A 342 -22.85 -2.41 4.30
C SER A 342 -21.81 -1.35 3.98
N ALA A 343 -22.13 -0.44 3.07
CA ALA A 343 -21.37 0.80 2.91
C ALA A 343 -21.32 1.56 4.25
N ASN A 344 -20.24 2.30 4.49
CA ASN A 344 -20.06 3.04 5.74
C ASN A 344 -21.24 4.02 5.96
N HIS A 345 -21.94 3.89 7.09
CA HIS A 345 -23.14 4.69 7.40
C HIS A 345 -22.89 6.21 7.49
N ARG A 346 -21.63 6.66 7.58
CA ARG A 346 -21.26 8.08 7.56
C ARG A 346 -21.27 8.69 6.15
N ILE A 347 -21.40 7.85 5.11
CA ILE A 347 -21.42 8.28 3.71
C ILE A 347 -22.88 8.43 3.28
N THR A 348 -23.28 9.68 2.96
CA THR A 348 -24.56 9.94 2.29
C THR A 348 -24.48 9.44 0.86
N GLN A 349 -25.35 8.48 0.51
CA GLN A 349 -25.43 7.90 -0.82
C GLN A 349 -26.63 8.51 -1.57
N ILE A 350 -26.38 9.01 -2.78
CA ILE A 350 -27.40 9.62 -3.65
C ILE A 350 -27.31 8.92 -5.00
N VAL A 351 -28.44 8.41 -5.48
CA VAL A 351 -28.57 7.71 -6.75
C VAL A 351 -29.40 8.56 -7.70
N GLU A 352 -28.83 8.95 -8.84
CA GLU A 352 -29.53 9.69 -9.89
C GLU A 352 -29.56 8.87 -11.19
N ILE A 353 -30.77 8.59 -11.69
CA ILE A 353 -30.98 7.92 -12.97
C ILE A 353 -31.07 9.00 -14.06
N VAL A 354 -30.08 9.04 -14.93
CA VAL A 354 -29.94 10.05 -15.98
C VAL A 354 -29.50 9.41 -17.29
N SER A 355 -29.85 10.04 -18.42
CA SER A 355 -29.33 9.63 -19.72
C SER A 355 -27.86 10.01 -19.91
N ASP A 356 -27.16 9.37 -20.84
CA ASP A 356 -25.75 9.67 -21.13
C ASP A 356 -25.51 11.13 -21.54
N PHE A 357 -26.50 11.75 -22.19
CA PHE A 357 -26.43 13.15 -22.62
C PHE A 357 -26.49 14.12 -21.42
N GLU A 358 -27.25 13.78 -20.38
CA GLU A 358 -27.44 14.63 -19.20
C GLU A 358 -26.28 14.53 -18.20
N LYS A 359 -25.45 13.48 -18.29
CA LYS A 359 -24.37 13.23 -17.31
C LYS A 359 -23.41 14.40 -17.16
N ARG A 360 -23.07 15.09 -18.26
CA ARG A 360 -22.13 16.21 -18.21
C ARG A 360 -22.71 17.41 -17.47
N ASP A 361 -23.93 17.81 -17.82
CA ASP A 361 -24.61 18.95 -17.20
C ASP A 361 -24.87 18.67 -15.71
N ARG A 362 -25.29 17.44 -15.37
CA ARG A 362 -25.45 17.00 -13.99
C ARG A 362 -24.15 17.05 -13.20
N MET A 363 -23.05 16.56 -13.79
CA MET A 363 -21.73 16.64 -13.16
C MET A 363 -21.33 18.09 -12.85
N ILE A 364 -21.51 19.02 -13.79
CA ILE A 364 -21.22 20.44 -13.55
C ILE A 364 -22.08 21.00 -12.40
N ASN A 365 -23.39 20.75 -12.39
CA ASN A 365 -24.28 21.19 -11.31
C ASN A 365 -23.83 20.67 -9.92
N HIS A 366 -23.36 19.42 -9.85
CA HIS A 366 -22.78 18.89 -8.61
C HIS A 366 -21.46 19.57 -8.24
N LEU A 367 -20.58 19.78 -9.22
CA LEU A 367 -19.30 20.46 -9.00
C LEU A 367 -19.50 21.87 -8.45
N GLU A 368 -20.39 22.66 -9.04
CA GLU A 368 -20.73 24.02 -8.59
C GLU A 368 -21.21 24.01 -7.13
N ARG A 369 -22.20 23.16 -6.83
CA ARG A 369 -22.76 23.06 -5.47
C ARG A 369 -21.74 22.62 -4.42
N ILE A 370 -20.81 21.73 -4.77
CA ILE A 370 -19.80 21.22 -3.83
C ILE A 370 -18.65 22.22 -3.64
N MET A 371 -18.26 22.91 -4.72
CA MET A 371 -17.14 23.84 -4.74
C MET A 371 -17.46 25.19 -4.09
N ASP A 372 -18.72 25.46 -3.73
CA ASP A 372 -19.09 26.57 -2.84
C ASP A 372 -18.33 26.53 -1.51
N ASP A 373 -18.00 25.33 -1.00
CA ASP A 373 -17.03 25.17 0.08
C ASP A 373 -15.61 25.03 -0.49
N LYS A 374 -14.78 26.06 -0.27
CA LYS A 374 -13.38 26.13 -0.73
C LYS A 374 -12.48 25.02 -0.17
N LYS A 375 -12.91 24.27 0.85
CA LYS A 375 -12.18 23.13 1.40
C LYS A 375 -12.60 21.78 0.80
N SER A 376 -13.65 21.76 -0.02
CA SER A 376 -14.13 20.55 -0.66
C SER A 376 -13.11 19.95 -1.62
N LYS A 377 -13.10 18.62 -1.68
CA LYS A 377 -12.30 17.85 -2.62
C LYS A 377 -13.18 16.82 -3.29
N ILE A 378 -13.07 16.72 -4.60
CA ILE A 378 -13.98 15.93 -5.43
C ILE A 378 -13.17 14.87 -6.17
N LEU A 379 -13.60 13.64 -6.03
CA LEU A 379 -13.05 12.49 -6.74
C LEU A 379 -14.13 11.93 -7.66
N ILE A 380 -13.89 11.97 -8.97
CA ILE A 380 -14.80 11.51 -10.01
C ILE A 380 -14.27 10.19 -10.58
N PHE A 381 -15.08 9.14 -10.53
CA PHE A 381 -14.71 7.85 -11.12
C PHE A 381 -15.24 7.68 -12.54
N THR A 382 -14.51 6.92 -13.34
CA THR A 382 -14.94 6.54 -14.69
C THR A 382 -14.36 5.19 -15.10
N GLY A 383 -15.08 4.47 -15.95
CA GLY A 383 -14.74 3.08 -16.31
C GLY A 383 -13.49 2.92 -17.17
N THR A 384 -13.06 3.94 -17.93
CA THR A 384 -11.91 3.80 -18.82
C THR A 384 -10.92 4.96 -18.73
N LYS A 385 -9.65 4.63 -19.02
CA LYS A 385 -8.53 5.59 -19.01
C LYS A 385 -8.76 6.74 -20.00
N ARG A 386 -9.32 6.41 -21.17
CA ARG A 386 -9.65 7.39 -22.22
C ARG A 386 -10.71 8.37 -21.75
N VAL A 387 -11.78 7.86 -21.13
CA VAL A 387 -12.85 8.72 -20.60
C VAL A 387 -12.34 9.60 -19.45
N ALA A 388 -11.41 9.11 -18.62
CA ALA A 388 -10.79 9.92 -17.56
C ALA A 388 -10.06 11.15 -18.12
N ASP A 389 -9.28 10.96 -19.18
CA ASP A 389 -8.59 12.06 -19.84
C ASP A 389 -9.55 13.00 -20.58
N ASP A 390 -10.60 12.47 -21.21
CA ASP A 390 -11.60 13.28 -21.92
C ASP A 390 -12.43 14.15 -20.95
N ILE A 391 -12.89 13.60 -19.82
CA ILE A 391 -13.57 14.36 -18.76
C ILE A 391 -12.64 15.44 -18.20
N THR A 392 -11.38 15.09 -17.94
CA THR A 392 -10.40 16.06 -17.40
C THR A 392 -10.15 17.20 -18.37
N ARG A 393 -10.05 16.90 -19.68
CA ARG A 393 -9.89 17.93 -20.72
C ARG A 393 -11.10 18.85 -20.76
N PHE A 394 -12.31 18.29 -20.75
CA PHE A 394 -13.57 19.04 -20.72
C PHE A 394 -13.63 19.99 -19.51
N LEU A 395 -13.39 19.47 -18.31
CA LEU A 395 -13.39 20.26 -17.07
C LEU A 395 -12.36 21.40 -17.13
N ARG A 396 -11.16 21.14 -17.63
CA ARG A 396 -10.13 22.19 -17.78
C ARG A 396 -10.47 23.26 -18.79
N GLN A 397 -11.14 22.90 -19.89
CA GLN A 397 -11.60 23.87 -20.89
C GLN A 397 -12.65 24.82 -20.31
N ASP A 398 -13.48 24.31 -19.41
CA ASP A 398 -14.49 25.07 -18.66
C ASP A 398 -13.90 25.80 -17.43
N GLY A 399 -12.58 25.72 -17.22
CA GLY A 399 -11.85 26.45 -16.18
C GLY A 399 -11.71 25.73 -14.84
N TRP A 400 -12.20 24.49 -14.72
CA TRP A 400 -12.09 23.73 -13.48
C TRP A 400 -10.66 23.22 -13.23
N PRO A 401 -10.15 23.30 -11.98
CA PRO A 401 -8.82 22.83 -11.61
C PRO A 401 -8.77 21.30 -11.42
N ALA A 402 -8.97 20.56 -12.53
CA ALA A 402 -9.05 19.10 -12.54
C ALA A 402 -7.75 18.40 -12.99
N LEU A 403 -7.49 17.21 -12.45
CA LEU A 403 -6.38 16.32 -12.81
C LEU A 403 -6.88 14.88 -13.06
N SER A 404 -6.25 14.14 -13.98
CA SER A 404 -6.54 12.70 -14.19
C SER A 404 -5.48 11.79 -13.57
N ILE A 405 -5.91 10.63 -13.05
CA ILE A 405 -5.03 9.54 -12.60
C ILE A 405 -5.55 8.19 -13.08
N HIS A 406 -4.71 7.43 -13.80
CA HIS A 406 -5.05 6.11 -14.32
C HIS A 406 -3.82 5.29 -14.71
N GLY A 407 -4.06 4.04 -15.13
CA GLY A 407 -3.05 3.02 -15.42
C GLY A 407 -2.01 3.33 -16.53
N ASP A 408 -2.23 4.34 -17.36
CA ASP A 408 -1.29 4.73 -18.44
C ASP A 408 -0.42 5.94 -18.07
N LYS A 409 -0.78 6.67 -17.00
CA LYS A 409 0.06 7.73 -16.45
C LYS A 409 1.34 7.13 -15.88
N GLN A 410 2.46 7.83 -16.07
CA GLN A 410 3.74 7.43 -15.47
C GLN A 410 3.66 7.54 -13.94
N GLN A 411 4.42 6.74 -13.19
CA GLN A 411 4.29 6.71 -11.72
C GLN A 411 4.61 8.07 -11.08
N ASN A 412 5.64 8.77 -11.56
CA ASN A 412 5.98 10.12 -11.09
C ASN A 412 4.82 11.12 -11.30
N GLU A 413 4.09 11.01 -12.41
CA GLU A 413 2.90 11.80 -12.68
C GLU A 413 1.77 11.45 -11.71
N ARG A 414 1.54 10.16 -11.43
CA ARG A 414 0.54 9.72 -10.44
C ARG A 414 0.87 10.26 -9.05
N ASP A 415 2.12 10.14 -8.62
CA ASP A 415 2.59 10.60 -7.32
C ASP A 415 2.41 12.13 -7.19
N TRP A 416 2.70 12.87 -8.26
CA TRP A 416 2.50 14.31 -8.32
C TRP A 416 1.01 14.68 -8.26
N VAL A 417 0.15 14.06 -9.07
CA VAL A 417 -1.30 14.29 -9.06
C VAL A 417 -1.89 14.01 -7.68
N LEU A 418 -1.52 12.88 -7.05
CA LEU A 418 -1.96 12.54 -5.71
C LEU A 418 -1.52 13.57 -4.67
N ASN A 419 -0.30 14.11 -4.79
CA ASN A 419 0.20 15.14 -3.90
C ASN A 419 -0.54 16.47 -4.07
N GLU A 420 -0.83 16.88 -5.31
CA GLU A 420 -1.59 18.09 -5.60
C GLU A 420 -3.04 17.99 -5.06
N PHE A 421 -3.67 16.82 -5.20
CA PHE A 421 -4.99 16.54 -4.61
C PHE A 421 -4.96 16.51 -3.07
N LYS A 422 -3.94 15.87 -2.48
CA LYS A 422 -3.73 15.82 -1.01
C LYS A 422 -3.51 17.21 -0.42
N THR A 423 -2.72 18.05 -1.08
CA THR A 423 -2.45 19.43 -0.65
C THR A 423 -3.60 20.39 -0.94
N GLY A 424 -4.55 19.99 -1.79
CA GLY A 424 -5.73 20.80 -2.13
C GLY A 424 -5.45 21.87 -3.19
N LYS A 425 -4.26 21.87 -3.81
CA LYS A 425 -3.94 22.79 -4.91
C LYS A 425 -4.78 22.53 -6.16
N SER A 426 -5.11 21.26 -6.40
CA SER A 426 -6.10 20.83 -7.40
C SER A 426 -7.18 20.01 -6.67
N PRO A 427 -8.36 20.60 -6.41
CA PRO A 427 -9.40 19.97 -5.60
C PRO A 427 -10.22 18.91 -6.35
N ILE A 428 -10.09 18.81 -7.68
CA ILE A 428 -10.86 17.87 -8.51
C ILE A 428 -9.91 16.83 -9.11
N MET A 429 -10.18 15.56 -8.88
CA MET A 429 -9.42 14.45 -9.44
C MET A 429 -10.34 13.47 -10.15
N VAL A 430 -10.04 13.15 -11.41
CA VAL A 430 -10.73 12.16 -12.23
C VAL A 430 -9.90 10.88 -12.25
N ALA A 431 -10.51 9.76 -11.91
CA ALA A 431 -9.83 8.50 -11.63
C ALA A 431 -10.53 7.33 -12.34
N THR A 432 -9.75 6.35 -12.79
CA THR A 432 -10.30 5.01 -13.04
C THR A 432 -10.26 4.18 -11.75
N ASP A 433 -10.83 2.96 -11.77
CA ASP A 433 -10.78 2.03 -10.62
C ASP A 433 -9.37 1.70 -10.13
N VAL A 434 -8.36 1.98 -10.94
CA VAL A 434 -6.95 1.89 -10.55
C VAL A 434 -6.60 2.88 -9.42
N ALA A 435 -7.32 3.99 -9.31
CA ALA A 435 -7.13 5.03 -8.30
C ALA A 435 -8.21 5.04 -7.21
N SER A 436 -9.30 4.26 -7.32
CA SER A 436 -10.25 4.08 -6.20
C SER A 436 -9.64 3.31 -5.02
N ARG A 437 -8.55 2.58 -5.28
CA ARG A 437 -7.99 1.58 -4.37
C ARG A 437 -6.64 2.06 -3.80
N GLY A 438 -6.66 2.62 -2.59
CA GLY A 438 -5.44 2.98 -1.82
C GLY A 438 -5.23 4.48 -1.53
N ILE A 439 -6.12 5.36 -2.01
CA ILE A 439 -6.07 6.79 -1.65
C ILE A 439 -6.68 6.98 -0.26
N ALA A 440 -5.92 6.62 0.77
CA ALA A 440 -6.21 6.99 2.16
C ALA A 440 -5.93 8.49 2.37
N CYS A 441 -6.79 9.36 1.81
CA CYS A 441 -6.95 10.71 2.35
C CYS A 441 -7.83 10.57 3.59
N ARG A 442 -7.33 10.98 4.77
CA ARG A 442 -8.10 10.97 6.02
C ARG A 442 -9.48 11.59 5.77
N ALA A 443 -10.53 10.81 6.04
CA ALA A 443 -11.93 11.12 5.76
C ALA A 443 -12.43 12.44 6.38
N SER A 444 -11.66 13.06 7.29
CA SER A 444 -12.01 14.32 7.93
C SER A 444 -11.99 15.56 7.01
N ASN A 445 -11.47 15.48 5.79
CA ASN A 445 -11.40 16.62 4.86
C ASN A 445 -12.02 16.37 3.46
N CYS A 446 -12.70 15.24 3.24
CA CYS A 446 -13.40 14.99 1.98
C CYS A 446 -14.90 15.20 2.20
N ALA A 447 -15.34 16.45 2.19
CA ALA A 447 -16.76 16.73 1.98
C ALA A 447 -17.09 16.30 0.54
N SER A 448 -18.00 15.34 0.38
CA SER A 448 -18.54 14.82 -0.89
C SER A 448 -17.57 14.05 -1.81
N LEU A 449 -17.50 12.73 -1.61
CA LEU A 449 -17.19 11.78 -2.68
C LEU A 449 -18.40 11.68 -3.62
N LEU A 450 -18.33 12.27 -4.80
CA LEU A 450 -19.29 12.01 -5.86
C LEU A 450 -18.87 10.72 -6.58
N HIS A 451 -19.39 9.57 -6.14
CA HIS A 451 -19.25 8.32 -6.89
C HIS A 451 -20.15 8.37 -8.13
N THR A 452 -19.66 8.96 -9.23
CA THR A 452 -20.25 8.66 -10.54
C THR A 452 -19.71 7.31 -10.99
N PHE A 453 -20.40 6.21 -10.66
CA PHE A 453 -20.16 4.93 -11.33
C PHE A 453 -20.60 5.06 -12.79
N LEU A 454 -19.65 5.18 -13.71
CA LEU A 454 -19.83 4.76 -15.10
C LEU A 454 -19.54 3.26 -15.17
N ALA A 455 -20.40 2.45 -14.55
CA ALA A 455 -20.42 1.02 -14.80
C ALA A 455 -21.22 0.79 -16.09
N THR A 456 -20.53 0.69 -17.23
CA THR A 456 -21.06 -0.08 -18.36
C THR A 456 -20.95 -1.55 -17.99
N VAL A 457 -21.99 -2.08 -17.36
CA VAL A 457 -22.28 -3.52 -17.43
C VAL A 457 -23.29 -3.66 -18.56
N GLU A 458 -23.03 -4.55 -19.51
CA GLU A 458 -23.97 -4.87 -20.59
C GLU A 458 -25.33 -5.29 -19.98
N GLY A 459 -26.28 -4.36 -19.94
CA GLY A 459 -27.61 -4.56 -19.38
C GLY A 459 -28.30 -3.23 -19.03
N PRO A 460 -29.65 -3.17 -19.04
CA PRO A 460 -30.40 -1.92 -18.89
C PRO A 460 -30.57 -1.43 -17.44
N GLU A 461 -29.82 -1.94 -16.48
CA GLU A 461 -30.01 -1.61 -15.06
C GLU A 461 -28.74 -1.01 -14.45
N PHE A 462 -28.84 0.27 -14.05
CA PHE A 462 -27.78 1.01 -13.38
C PHE A 462 -28.10 1.11 -11.89
N TYR A 463 -27.16 0.69 -11.05
CA TYR A 463 -27.23 0.80 -9.59
C TYR A 463 -26.05 1.67 -9.12
N ILE A 464 -26.31 2.63 -8.23
CA ILE A 464 -25.29 3.40 -7.48
C ILE A 464 -25.27 2.88 -6.06
#